data_AF-A0A5J4PHJ5-F1
#
_entry.id   AF-A0A5J4PHJ5-F1
#
_cell.length_a   1.000
_cell.length_b   1.000
_cell.length_c   1.000
_cell.angle_alpha   90.00
_cell.angle_beta   90.00
_cell.angle_gamma   90.00
#
_symmetry.space_group_name_H-M   'P 1'
#
loop_
_entity.id
_entity.type
_entity.pdbx_description
1 polymer ?
#
loop_
_entity_poly.entity_id
_entity_poly.type
_entity_poly.pdbx_seq_one_letter_code
_entity_poly.pdbx_strand_id
1 'polypeptide(L)' 'NDDEKMFFLGGIDAWRMIVNSDYSAPLYPKKEYPRSETVDFQRGEVEWKEGNLYFDNWDYDMDIEYLSFDATDKF' A
#
# COMPACT_ATOMS: atom_id res chain seq x y z
N ASN A 1 31.98 -19.00 -16.10
CA ASN A 1 33.03 -18.71 -15.10
C ASN A 1 32.37 -18.69 -13.71
N ASP A 2 32.98 -19.19 -12.63
CA ASP A 2 32.31 -19.20 -11.31
C ASP A 2 32.13 -17.77 -10.74
N ASP A 3 32.95 -16.82 -11.18
CA ASP A 3 32.80 -15.39 -10.86
C ASP A 3 31.50 -14.79 -11.43
N GLU A 4 31.01 -15.27 -12.57
CA GLU A 4 29.76 -14.78 -13.20
C GLU A 4 28.52 -15.22 -12.42
N LYS A 5 28.57 -16.36 -11.74
CA LYS A 5 27.47 -16.84 -10.88
C LYS A 5 27.29 -15.95 -9.64
N MET A 6 28.39 -15.42 -9.11
CA MET A 6 28.39 -14.55 -7.93
C MET A 6 28.03 -13.10 -8.26
N PHE A 7 28.27 -12.65 -9.51
CA PHE A 7 27.93 -11.31 -9.97
C PHE A 7 26.42 -10.99 -9.84
N PHE A 8 25.55 -11.97 -10.13
CA PHE A 8 24.09 -11.81 -9.98
C PHE A 8 23.58 -12.14 -8.56
N LEU A 9 24.42 -12.63 -7.66
CA LEU A 9 24.03 -13.10 -6.32
C LEU A 9 24.02 -12.00 -5.24
N GLY A 10 24.06 -10.73 -5.65
CA GLY A 10 24.04 -9.56 -4.77
C GLY A 10 23.60 -8.25 -5.44
N GLY A 11 23.47 -8.23 -6.77
CA GLY A 11 22.93 -7.12 -7.55
C GLY A 11 21.40 -7.05 -7.44
N ILE A 12 20.93 -6.84 -6.22
CA ILE A 12 19.53 -6.58 -5.94
C ILE A 12 19.23 -5.17 -6.44
N ASP A 13 18.42 -5.07 -7.48
CA ASP A 13 17.96 -3.81 -8.07
C ASP A 13 17.55 -2.79 -6.98
N ALA A 14 17.97 -1.52 -7.12
CA ALA A 14 17.76 -0.46 -6.13
C ALA A 14 16.27 -0.13 -5.89
N TRP A 15 15.38 -0.73 -6.68
CA TRP A 15 13.94 -0.53 -6.69
C TRP A 15 13.15 -1.64 -6.00
N ARG A 16 13.79 -2.51 -5.18
CA ARG A 16 13.03 -3.49 -4.41
C ARG A 16 12.20 -2.81 -3.31
N MET A 17 10.89 -2.87 -3.47
CA MET A 17 9.93 -2.60 -2.41
C MET A 17 10.08 -3.67 -1.32
N ILE A 18 10.52 -3.27 -0.13
CA ILE A 18 10.55 -4.13 1.05
C ILE A 18 9.10 -4.30 1.52
N VAL A 19 8.53 -5.48 1.26
CA VAL A 19 7.23 -5.85 1.81
C VAL A 19 7.39 -6.28 3.26
N ASN A 20 6.42 -5.94 4.11
CA ASN A 20 6.41 -6.41 5.49
C ASN A 20 6.26 -7.94 5.52
N SER A 21 7.07 -8.63 6.32
CA SER A 21 6.89 -10.07 6.58
C SER A 21 5.74 -10.34 7.55
N ASP A 22 5.33 -9.32 8.30
CA ASP A 22 4.13 -9.31 9.13
C ASP A 22 2.96 -8.79 8.29
N TYR A 23 2.13 -9.70 7.83
CA TYR A 23 0.96 -9.42 7.01
C TYR A 23 -0.22 -10.23 7.54
N SER A 24 -1.42 -9.87 7.13
CA SER A 24 -2.62 -10.63 7.46
C SER A 24 -3.05 -10.67 8.93
N ALA A 25 -2.62 -9.70 9.75
CA ALA A 25 -3.07 -9.58 11.14
C ALA A 25 -4.63 -9.61 11.28
N PRO A 26 -5.16 -10.19 12.36
CA PRO A 26 -6.60 -10.20 12.61
C PRO A 26 -7.12 -8.78 12.90
N LEU A 27 -8.26 -8.43 12.33
CA LEU A 27 -8.94 -7.16 12.58
C LEU A 27 -9.85 -7.25 13.81
N TYR A 28 -10.00 -6.13 14.52
CA TYR A 28 -10.97 -5.98 15.61
C TYR A 28 -11.86 -4.76 15.36
N PRO A 29 -13.18 -4.93 15.20
CA PRO A 29 -13.91 -6.21 15.20
C PRO A 29 -13.51 -7.14 14.05
N LYS A 30 -13.74 -8.45 14.23
CA LYS A 30 -13.47 -9.43 13.19
C LYS A 30 -14.38 -9.17 12.00
N LYS A 31 -13.82 -9.21 10.79
CA LYS A 31 -14.58 -9.15 9.54
C LYS A 31 -15.58 -10.30 9.40
N GLU A 32 -16.72 -9.99 8.81
CA GLU A 32 -17.72 -10.97 8.37
C GLU A 32 -17.51 -11.38 6.91
N TYR A 33 -17.00 -10.47 6.07
CA TYR A 33 -16.77 -10.71 4.64
C TYR A 33 -15.28 -10.86 4.31
N PRO A 34 -14.92 -11.48 3.16
CA PRO A 34 -13.53 -11.57 2.70
C PRO A 34 -12.82 -10.21 2.69
N ARG A 35 -11.51 -10.23 3.01
CA ARG A 35 -10.67 -9.03 2.95
C ARG A 35 -10.54 -8.55 1.51
N SER A 36 -10.53 -7.23 1.31
CA SER A 36 -10.25 -6.62 0.01
C SER A 36 -8.79 -6.85 -0.38
N GLU A 37 -7.92 -7.04 0.60
CA GLU A 37 -6.49 -7.13 0.43
C GLU A 37 -5.86 -8.09 1.46
N THR A 38 -5.03 -9.02 1.00
CA THR A 38 -4.42 -10.04 1.88
C THR A 38 -2.95 -9.76 2.20
N VAL A 39 -2.32 -8.82 1.49
CA VAL A 39 -0.86 -8.66 1.44
C VAL A 39 -0.38 -7.34 2.10
N ASP A 40 -1.26 -6.63 2.81
CA ASP A 40 -0.97 -5.40 3.58
C ASP A 40 -0.18 -4.34 2.79
N PHE A 41 -0.68 -4.01 1.61
CA PHE A 41 -0.34 -2.80 0.86
C PHE A 41 -1.04 -1.55 1.40
N GLN A 42 -1.59 -1.64 2.62
CA GLN A 42 -2.15 -0.53 3.40
C GLN A 42 -3.27 0.25 2.70
N ARG A 43 -4.01 -0.36 1.75
CA ARG A 43 -5.09 0.35 1.03
C ARG A 43 -6.33 0.66 1.86
N GLY A 44 -6.37 0.24 3.13
CA GLY A 44 -7.53 0.39 3.99
C GLY A 44 -8.70 -0.49 3.52
N GLU A 45 -9.55 -0.92 4.45
CA GLU A 45 -10.72 -1.72 4.12
C GLU A 45 -11.94 -1.22 4.90
N VAL A 46 -13.11 -1.21 4.27
CA VAL A 46 -14.37 -0.75 4.89
C VAL A 46 -15.42 -1.84 4.73
N GLU A 47 -16.06 -2.20 5.85
CA GLU A 47 -17.15 -3.18 5.91
C GLU A 47 -18.36 -2.55 6.60
N TRP A 48 -19.55 -2.80 6.06
CA TRP A 48 -20.83 -2.45 6.67
C TRP A 48 -21.76 -3.67 6.69
N LYS A 49 -22.96 -3.49 7.28
CA LYS A 49 -23.93 -4.56 7.54
C LYS A 49 -24.27 -5.44 6.32
N GLU A 50 -24.18 -4.91 5.10
CA GLU A 50 -24.58 -5.62 3.88
C GLU A 50 -23.39 -6.11 3.04
N GLY A 51 -22.15 -5.81 3.44
CA GLY A 51 -20.99 -6.23 2.68
C GLY A 51 -19.69 -5.49 2.98
N ASN A 52 -18.65 -5.96 2.33
CA ASN A 52 -17.34 -5.30 2.25
C ASN A 52 -17.23 -4.49 0.96
N LEU A 53 -16.61 -3.32 1.04
CA LEU A 53 -16.32 -2.47 -0.12
C LEU A 53 -15.08 -2.98 -0.86
N TYR A 54 -15.30 -3.76 -1.92
CA TYR A 54 -14.23 -4.22 -2.80
C TYR A 54 -13.81 -3.13 -3.79
N PHE A 55 -12.55 -3.15 -4.23
CA PHE A 55 -11.96 -2.09 -5.05
C PHE A 55 -12.59 -1.95 -6.45
N ASP A 56 -13.30 -2.97 -6.92
CA ASP A 56 -14.03 -3.00 -8.18
C ASP A 56 -15.48 -2.50 -8.05
N ASN A 57 -15.94 -2.19 -6.83
CA ASN A 57 -17.31 -1.73 -6.56
C ASN A 57 -17.48 -0.20 -6.55
N TRP A 58 -16.39 0.56 -6.70
CA TRP A 58 -16.40 2.02 -6.61
C TRP A 58 -15.25 2.64 -7.38
N ASP A 59 -15.49 3.86 -7.87
CA ASP A 59 -14.46 4.72 -8.45
C ASP A 59 -14.04 5.78 -7.43
N TYR A 60 -12.82 6.28 -7.58
CA TYR A 60 -12.31 7.40 -6.79
C TYR A 60 -11.80 8.50 -7.70
N ASP A 61 -11.89 9.73 -7.21
CA ASP A 61 -11.31 10.90 -7.84
C ASP A 61 -10.46 11.63 -6.79
N MET A 62 -9.25 12.04 -7.17
CA MET A 62 -8.30 12.71 -6.29
C MET A 62 -7.72 13.93 -6.99
N ASP A 63 -8.11 15.10 -6.49
CA ASP A 63 -7.54 16.37 -6.90
C ASP A 63 -6.32 16.74 -6.04
N ILE A 64 -5.30 17.31 -6.68
CA ILE A 64 -4.10 17.80 -6.01
C ILE A 64 -4.04 19.31 -6.16
N GLU A 65 -4.10 20.02 -5.04
CA GLU A 65 -3.84 21.45 -4.98
C GLU A 65 -2.44 21.71 -4.41
N TYR A 66 -1.58 22.36 -5.20
CA TYR A 66 -0.26 22.76 -4.74
C TYR A 66 -0.36 24.10 -4.01
N LEU A 67 -0.11 24.08 -2.69
CA LEU A 67 0.01 25.31 -1.92
C LEU A 67 1.36 25.96 -2.24
N SER A 68 1.33 27.11 -2.93
CA SER A 68 2.48 28.00 -2.99
C SER A 68 2.48 28.85 -1.72
N PHE A 69 3.49 28.64 -0.87
CA PHE A 69 3.76 29.59 0.22
C PHE A 69 4.62 30.71 -0.35
N ASP A 70 4.09 31.94 -0.35
CA ASP A 70 4.95 33.09 -0.57
C ASP A 70 5.79 33.32 0.69
N ALA A 71 7.07 33.67 0.51
CA ALA A 71 7.99 33.92 1.64
C ALA A 71 7.52 35.05 2.58
N THR A 72 6.48 35.79 2.19
CA THR A 72 5.79 36.82 2.98
C THR A 72 4.65 36.29 3.86
N ASP A 73 4.21 35.02 3.73
CA ASP A 73 3.15 34.43 4.58
C ASP A 73 3.64 34.08 6.00
N LYS A 74 4.89 34.42 6.32
CA LYS A 74 5.41 34.46 7.68
C LYS A 74 5.67 35.92 8.03
N PHE A 75 4.65 36.61 8.52
CA PHE A 75 4.60 37.65 9.58
C PHE A 75 3.41 38.58 9.37
#